data_AF-A0A830EQC2-F1
#
_entry.id   AF-A0A830EQC2-F1
#
_cell.length_a   1.000
_cell.length_b   1.000
_cell.length_c   1.000
_cell.angle_alpha   90.00
_cell.angle_beta   90.00
_cell.angle_gamma   90.00
#
_symmetry.space_group_name_H-M   'P 1'
#
loop_
_entity.id
_entity.type
_entity.pdbx_description
1 polymer ?
#
loop_
_entity_poly.entity_id
_entity_poly.type
_entity_poly.pdbx_seq_one_letter_code
_entity_poly.pdbx_strand_id
1 'polypeptide(L)'
;MATTQSNPQERTARELLAQGRPLFLGVDSEGAAHYWDSYEFAVAVVSGDGAAERVELSETPFETLAEWCEYTRGKRGWNVGPHVSGSLVGDFVQGVEA
;
A
#
# COMPACT_ATOMS: atom_id res chain seq x y z
N MET A 1 -1.03 4.38 26.70
CA MET A 1 0.04 3.45 26.26
C MET A 1 -0.59 2.56 25.19
N ALA A 2 -0.52 2.97 23.92
CA ALA A 2 -1.10 2.17 22.84
C ALA A 2 -0.16 0.99 22.60
N THR A 3 -0.61 -0.21 22.92
CA THR A 3 0.07 -1.44 22.51
C THR A 3 0.01 -1.49 20.99
N THR A 4 1.07 -1.07 20.30
CA THR A 4 1.34 -1.47 18.91
C THR A 4 1.62 -2.97 18.95
N GLN A 5 0.57 -3.78 19.08
CA GLN A 5 0.65 -5.15 18.59
C GLN A 5 1.00 -4.99 17.11
N SER A 6 2.20 -5.40 16.73
CA SER A 6 2.59 -5.48 15.34
C SER A 6 1.54 -6.32 14.63
N ASN A 7 0.68 -5.69 13.83
CA ASN A 7 -0.25 -6.40 12.98
C ASN A 7 0.59 -7.40 12.16
N PRO A 8 0.30 -8.72 12.19
CA PRO A 8 1.08 -9.71 11.44
C PRO A 8 1.26 -9.30 9.97
N GLN A 9 0.25 -8.67 9.38
CA GLN A 9 0.30 -8.14 8.03
C GLN A 9 1.35 -7.01 7.87
N GLU A 10 1.47 -6.12 8.85
CA GLU A 10 2.47 -5.05 8.84
C GLU A 10 3.89 -5.62 8.97
N ARG A 11 4.09 -6.66 9.78
CA ARG A 11 5.38 -7.34 9.88
C ARG A 11 5.79 -7.91 8.53
N THR A 12 4.91 -8.67 7.88
CA THR A 12 5.18 -9.26 6.57
C THR A 12 5.45 -8.18 5.52
N ALA A 13 4.71 -7.08 5.52
CA ALA A 13 4.96 -5.96 4.61
C ALA A 13 6.36 -5.34 4.81
N ARG A 14 6.83 -5.20 6.06
CA ARG A 14 8.18 -4.71 6.38
C ARG A 14 9.30 -5.68 5.96
N GLU A 15 9.01 -6.96 5.87
CA GLU A 15 9.97 -7.96 5.38
C GLU A 15 10.00 -7.99 3.84
N LEU A 16 8.88 -7.64 3.20
CA LEU A 16 8.72 -7.64 1.75
C LEU A 16 9.18 -6.33 1.08
N LEU A 17 9.12 -5.22 1.81
CA LEU A 17 9.52 -3.89 1.37
C LEU A 17 10.87 -3.52 2.00
N ALA A 18 11.75 -2.90 1.22
CA ALA A 18 13.11 -2.59 1.64
C ALA A 18 13.15 -1.49 2.71
N GLN A 19 12.19 -0.55 2.72
CA GLN A 19 12.04 0.30 3.89
C GLN A 19 11.29 -0.46 4.99
N GLY A 20 11.97 -0.68 6.11
CA GLY A 20 11.40 -1.29 7.30
C GLY A 20 10.23 -0.53 7.95
N ARG A 21 9.67 0.52 7.31
CA ARG A 21 8.45 1.25 7.70
C ARG A 21 7.62 1.67 6.48
N PRO A 22 6.84 0.74 5.88
CA PRO A 22 5.97 1.09 4.79
C PRO A 22 4.72 1.83 5.28
N LEU A 23 4.14 2.66 4.41
CA LEU A 23 2.94 3.45 4.70
C LEU A 23 1.69 2.58 4.55
N PHE A 24 0.87 2.49 5.60
CA PHE A 24 -0.41 1.79 5.52
C PHE A 24 -1.40 2.55 4.63
N LEU A 25 -1.92 1.87 3.60
CA LEU A 25 -2.91 2.43 2.68
C LEU A 25 -4.32 2.13 3.16
N GLY A 26 -4.65 0.85 3.40
CA GLY A 26 -6.00 0.43 3.74
C GLY A 26 -6.15 -1.09 3.72
N VAL A 27 -7.37 -1.56 3.94
CA VAL A 27 -7.73 -2.99 3.88
C VAL A 27 -8.81 -3.18 2.81
N ASP A 28 -8.60 -4.08 1.86
CA ASP A 28 -9.61 -4.38 0.85
C ASP A 28 -10.81 -5.16 1.44
N SER A 29 -11.83 -5.41 0.61
CA SER A 29 -13.02 -6.17 1.01
C SER A 29 -12.75 -7.65 1.30
N GLU A 30 -11.62 -8.19 0.83
CA GLU A 30 -11.16 -9.55 1.12
C GLU A 30 -10.36 -9.63 2.43
N GLY A 31 -10.06 -8.49 3.06
CA GLY A 31 -9.31 -8.41 4.31
C GLY A 31 -7.79 -8.30 4.12
N ALA A 32 -7.30 -8.09 2.89
CA ALA A 32 -5.88 -7.88 2.66
C ALA A 32 -5.47 -6.44 2.97
N ALA A 33 -4.40 -6.28 3.73
CA ALA A 33 -3.83 -4.99 4.10
C ALA A 33 -2.81 -4.55 3.05
N HIS A 34 -2.89 -3.29 2.63
CA HIS A 34 -2.03 -2.73 1.60
C HIS A 34 -1.07 -1.72 2.21
N TYR A 35 0.19 -1.82 1.83
CA TYR A 35 1.28 -1.01 2.36
C TYR A 35 2.13 -0.48 1.21
N TRP A 36 2.53 0.79 1.27
CA TRP A 36 3.31 1.46 0.24
C TRP A 36 4.74 1.72 0.68
N ASP A 37 5.70 1.37 -0.17
CA ASP A 37 7.08 1.83 -0.10
C ASP A 37 7.30 2.93 -1.14
N SER A 38 7.66 4.10 -0.65
CA SER A 38 7.78 5.30 -1.46
C SER A 38 9.14 5.43 -2.16
N TYR A 39 10.12 4.62 -1.75
CA TYR A 39 11.48 4.61 -2.30
C TYR A 39 11.60 3.60 -3.43
N GLU A 40 10.97 2.44 -3.26
CA GLU A 40 10.93 1.37 -4.25
C GLU A 40 9.75 1.51 -5.22
N PHE A 41 8.85 2.46 -4.98
CA PHE A 41 7.60 2.62 -5.72
C PHE A 41 6.80 1.31 -5.79
N ALA A 42 6.70 0.61 -4.66
CA ALA A 42 6.09 -0.71 -4.57
C ALA A 42 5.00 -0.79 -3.49
N VAL A 43 3.92 -1.51 -3.78
CA VAL A 43 2.86 -1.84 -2.83
C VAL A 43 3.02 -3.30 -2.38
N ALA A 44 3.07 -3.54 -1.07
CA ALA A 44 2.87 -4.86 -0.50
C ALA A 44 1.38 -5.06 -0.16
N VAL A 45 0.79 -6.12 -0.69
CA VAL A 45 -0.57 -6.56 -0.34
C VAL A 45 -0.45 -7.82 0.49
N VAL A 46 -0.95 -7.78 1.72
CA VAL A 46 -0.81 -8.88 2.68
C VAL A 46 -2.18 -9.36 3.11
N SER A 47 -2.54 -10.56 2.67
CA SER A 47 -3.78 -11.24 3.02
C SER A 47 -3.84 -11.58 4.52
N GLY A 48 -5.04 -11.74 5.06
CA GLY A 48 -5.24 -12.13 6.46
C GLY A 48 -4.61 -13.50 6.82
N ASP A 49 -4.45 -14.38 5.83
CA ASP A 49 -3.81 -15.70 5.97
C ASP A 49 -2.26 -15.62 5.93
N GLY A 50 -1.69 -14.43 5.73
CA GLY A 50 -0.23 -14.21 5.67
C GLY A 50 0.38 -14.37 4.27
N ALA A 51 -0.41 -14.74 3.26
CA ALA A 51 0.01 -14.64 1.86
C ALA A 51 0.26 -13.16 1.51
N ALA A 52 1.41 -12.87 0.93
CA ALA A 52 1.79 -11.53 0.54
C ALA A 52 2.25 -11.47 -0.91
N GLU A 53 1.83 -10.42 -1.62
CA GLU A 53 2.31 -10.07 -2.95
C GLU A 53 2.95 -8.69 -2.90
N ARG A 54 4.02 -8.52 -3.68
CA ARG A 54 4.66 -7.23 -3.93
C ARG A 54 4.29 -6.80 -5.34
N VAL A 55 3.83 -5.57 -5.49
CA VAL A 55 3.42 -4.98 -6.75
C VAL A 55 4.25 -3.73 -6.97
N GLU A 56 5.19 -3.78 -7.90
CA GLU A 56 5.96 -2.61 -8.31
C GLU A 56 5.12 -1.77 -9.27
N LEU A 57 4.94 -0.47 -9.02
CA LEU A 57 4.11 0.37 -9.89
C LEU A 57 4.67 0.41 -11.33
N SER A 58 5.98 0.32 -11.49
CA SER A 58 6.65 0.25 -12.81
C SER A 58 6.25 -0.99 -13.63
N GLU A 59 5.84 -2.08 -12.98
CA GLU A 59 5.33 -3.29 -13.64
C GLU A 59 3.82 -3.21 -13.93
N THR A 60 3.17 -2.14 -13.50
CA THR A 60 1.75 -1.88 -13.73
C THR A 60 1.57 -0.75 -14.75
N PRO A 61 0.41 -0.66 -15.43
CA PRO A 61 0.11 0.46 -16.31
C PRO A 61 -0.24 1.77 -15.55
N PHE A 62 -0.04 1.84 -14.23
CA PHE A 62 -0.41 3.00 -13.42
C PHE A 62 0.80 3.91 -13.22
N GLU A 63 0.64 5.18 -13.57
CA GLU A 63 1.69 6.20 -13.39
C GLU A 63 1.76 6.67 -11.94
N THR A 64 0.65 6.56 -11.19
CA THR A 64 0.55 7.04 -9.82
C THR A 64 -0.04 6.01 -8.86
N LEU A 65 0.33 6.13 -7.57
CA LEU A 65 -0.28 5.35 -6.49
C LEU A 65 -1.80 5.58 -6.39
N ALA A 66 -2.28 6.78 -6.75
CA ALA A 66 -3.73 7.07 -6.78
C ALA A 66 -4.47 6.21 -7.80
N GLU A 67 -3.93 6.11 -9.01
CA GLU A 67 -4.53 5.29 -10.05
C GLU A 67 -4.55 3.81 -9.66
N TRP A 68 -3.45 3.32 -9.10
CA TRP A 68 -3.40 1.96 -8.56
C TRP A 68 -4.43 1.76 -7.43
N CYS A 69 -4.63 2.76 -6.57
CA CYS A 69 -5.57 2.69 -5.46
C CYS A 69 -7.04 2.71 -5.91
N GLU A 70 -7.37 3.53 -6.91
CA GLU A 70 -8.70 3.59 -7.53
C GLU A 70 -8.99 2.33 -8.35
N TYR A 71 -7.99 1.78 -9.05
CA TYR A 71 -8.11 0.47 -9.69
C TYR A 71 -8.40 -0.63 -8.66
N THR A 72 -7.64 -0.66 -7.56
CA THR A 72 -7.81 -1.63 -6.47
C THR A 72 -9.18 -1.48 -5.81
N ARG A 73 -9.65 -0.24 -5.62
CA ARG A 73 -11.02 0.04 -5.17
C ARG A 73 -12.07 -0.59 -6.08
N GLY A 74 -11.91 -0.45 -7.40
CA GLY A 74 -12.84 -1.01 -8.37
C GLY A 74 -12.78 -2.54 -8.48
N LYS A 75 -11.60 -3.14 -8.26
CA LYS A 75 -11.37 -4.58 -8.40
C LYS A 75 -11.64 -5.38 -7.13
N ARG A 76 -11.04 -4.97 -6.01
CA ARG A 76 -11.07 -5.67 -4.72
C ARG A 76 -11.99 -5.01 -3.69
N GLY A 77 -12.41 -3.76 -3.95
CA GLY A 77 -13.14 -2.98 -2.96
C GLY A 77 -12.23 -2.51 -1.82
N TRP A 78 -12.76 -1.62 -0.98
CA TRP A 78 -12.09 -1.21 0.26
C TRP A 78 -13.04 -1.45 1.44
N ASN A 79 -12.61 -2.26 2.41
CA ASN A 79 -13.29 -2.40 3.69
C ASN A 79 -12.88 -1.27 4.65
N VAL A 80 -11.59 -0.96 4.67
CA VAL A 80 -11.03 0.26 5.27
C VAL A 80 -10.47 1.08 4.12
N GLY A 81 -11.14 2.21 3.85
CA GLY A 81 -10.83 3.09 2.74
C GLY A 81 -9.37 3.50 2.70
N PRO A 82 -8.81 3.73 1.52
CA PRO A 82 -7.42 4.12 1.40
C PRO A 82 -7.25 5.49 2.04
N HIS A 83 -6.34 5.59 3.01
CA HIS A 83 -5.98 6.85 3.66
C HIS A 83 -5.31 7.86 2.69
N VAL A 84 -5.15 7.47 1.43
CA VAL A 84 -4.59 8.27 0.34
C VAL A 84 -5.63 9.19 -0.33
N SER A 85 -6.90 9.14 0.08
CA SER A 85 -7.97 9.92 -0.54
C SER A 85 -7.85 11.42 -0.23
N GLY A 86 -7.15 12.17 -1.10
CA GLY A 86 -7.50 13.56 -1.39
C GLY A 86 -6.39 14.63 -1.32
N SER A 87 -5.18 14.37 -0.85
CA SER A 87 -4.14 15.44 -0.80
C SER A 87 -2.68 14.99 -0.86
N LEU A 88 -2.35 13.75 -0.47
CA LEU A 88 -0.96 13.27 -0.43
C LEU A 88 -0.42 12.82 -1.79
N VAL A 89 -1.30 12.55 -2.76
CA VAL A 89 -0.91 11.93 -4.03
C VAL A 89 -0.45 12.92 -5.10
N GLY A 90 -0.91 14.17 -5.01
CA GLY A 90 -0.44 15.25 -5.88
C GLY A 90 0.97 15.74 -5.50
N ASP A 91 1.36 15.58 -4.23
CA ASP A 91 2.68 15.99 -3.75
C ASP A 91 3.76 14.92 -4.05
N PHE A 92 3.37 13.64 -4.16
CA PHE A 92 4.32 12.55 -4.43
C PHE A 92 4.78 12.49 -5.91
N VAL A 93 3.96 12.99 -6.85
CA VAL A 93 4.36 13.17 -8.26
C VAL A 93 5.50 14.19 -8.41
N GLN A 94 5.60 15.17 -7.49
CA GLN A 94 6.67 16.16 -7.52
C GLN A 94 8.01 15.65 -6.94
N GLY A 95 8.04 14.48 -6.31
CA GLY A 95 9.25 13.87 -5.74
C GLY A 95 10.01 12.92 -6.68
N VAL A 96 9.43 12.57 -7.84
CA VAL A 96 10.04 11.69 -8.86
C VAL A 96 10.76 12.48 -9.96
N GLU A 97 10.57 13.80 -10.01
CA GLU A 97 11.21 14.70 -10.98
C GLU A 97 12.17 15.70 -10.29
N ALA A 98 13.19 15.19 -9.59
CA ALA A 98 14.29 16.00 -9.05
C ALA A 98 15.66 15.34 -9.29
#